data_AF-A0A8T6WKU8-F1
#
_entry.id   AF-A0A8T6WKU8-F1
#
_cell.length_a   1.000
_cell.length_b   1.000
_cell.length_c   1.000
_cell.angle_alpha   90.00
_cell.angle_beta   90.00
_cell.angle_gamma   90.00
#
_symmetry.space_group_name_H-M   'P 1'
#
loop_
_entity.id
_entity.type
_entity.pdbx_description
1 polymer ?
#
loop_
_entity_poly.entity_id
_entity_poly.type
_entity_poly.pdbx_seq_one_letter_code
_entity_poly.pdbx_strand_id
1 'polypeptide(L)'
;MSAKKGIGVWIFGFLTFVAVLHTFDAYLSLTSGEASSLLRLYPLNKLLMSLDAIVYFWSSMSLAFLFLGITSVIACHNPIMSLYNRVLDSVEFAEEEVDKAVESEAGLLDMINHSLTSNSIDLHAVKKNLKSLKDSHRNLSNEISRLASKMGELESGLEIGLQRLEADLTPGRKCPFCGEQVLPQFKVCPYCGEKLPYPLIQVENL
;
A
#
# COMPACT_ATOMS: atom_id res chain seq x y z
N MET A 1 32.64 34.41 -28.32
CA MET A 1 32.74 33.70 -29.62
C MET A 1 34.20 33.58 -29.99
N SER A 2 34.75 32.38 -30.15
CA SER A 2 36.18 32.20 -30.46
C SER A 2 36.50 32.83 -31.83
N ALA A 3 37.60 33.58 -31.94
CA ALA A 3 37.99 34.29 -33.17
C ALA A 3 37.95 33.40 -34.43
N LYS A 4 38.32 32.13 -34.29
CA LYS A 4 38.27 31.10 -35.36
C LYS A 4 36.85 30.88 -35.92
N LYS A 5 35.82 30.90 -35.07
CA LYS A 5 34.42 30.75 -35.48
C LYS A 5 33.90 31.99 -36.20
N GLY A 6 34.29 33.18 -35.73
CA GLY A 6 33.97 34.44 -36.40
C GLY A 6 34.57 34.52 -37.80
N ILE A 7 35.83 34.10 -37.96
CA ILE A 7 36.49 34.04 -39.27
C ILE A 7 35.75 33.08 -40.21
N GLY A 8 35.37 31.89 -39.73
CA GLY A 8 34.59 30.94 -40.53
C GLY A 8 33.25 31.51 -40.99
N VAL A 9 32.45 32.06 -40.07
CA VAL A 9 31.15 32.69 -40.39
C VAL A 9 31.33 33.83 -41.39
N TRP A 10 32.38 34.64 -41.24
CA TRP A 10 32.65 35.76 -42.14
C TRP A 10 33.05 35.29 -43.55
N ILE A 11 33.94 34.31 -43.66
CA ILE A 11 34.38 33.75 -44.96
C ILE A 11 33.18 33.11 -45.68
N PHE A 12 32.43 32.23 -45.03
CA PHE A 12 31.29 31.57 -45.66
C PHE A 12 30.13 32.51 -45.94
N GLY A 13 29.89 33.51 -45.08
CA GLY A 13 28.93 34.58 -45.33
C GLY A 13 29.31 35.42 -46.55
N PHE A 14 30.59 35.77 -46.68
CA PHE A 14 31.10 36.48 -47.86
C PHE A 14 30.98 35.64 -49.14
N LEU A 15 31.33 34.35 -49.09
CA LEU A 15 31.16 33.44 -50.22
C LEU A 15 29.69 33.25 -50.62
N THR A 16 28.78 33.21 -49.63
CA THR A 16 27.33 33.17 -49.87
C THR A 16 26.87 34.43 -50.61
N PHE A 17 27.31 35.60 -50.16
CA PHE A 17 26.99 36.88 -50.80
C PHE A 17 27.48 36.92 -52.25
N VAL A 18 28.73 36.49 -52.51
CA VAL A 18 29.28 36.40 -53.87
C VAL A 18 28.49 35.42 -54.73
N ALA A 19 28.10 34.26 -54.20
CA ALA A 19 27.27 33.28 -54.92
C ALA A 19 25.91 33.87 -55.30
N VAL A 20 25.27 34.62 -54.40
CA VAL A 20 24.00 35.32 -54.67
C VAL A 20 24.16 36.37 -55.77
N LEU A 21 25.26 37.14 -55.78
CA LEU A 21 25.55 38.08 -56.88
C LEU A 21 25.67 37.38 -58.24
N HIS A 22 26.31 36.21 -58.26
CA HIS A 22 26.39 35.38 -59.48
C HIS A 22 25.03 34.83 -59.90
N THR A 23 24.17 34.43 -58.95
CA THR A 23 22.80 34.03 -59.25
C THR A 23 21.98 35.19 -59.81
N PHE A 24 22.15 36.39 -59.26
CA PHE A 24 21.47 37.60 -59.75
C PHE A 24 21.94 37.97 -61.17
N ASP A 25 23.25 37.88 -61.44
CA ASP A 25 23.79 38.08 -62.79
C ASP A 25 23.23 37.05 -63.78
N ALA A 26 23.24 35.76 -63.41
CA ALA A 26 22.68 34.70 -64.24
C ALA A 26 21.19 34.92 -64.54
N TYR A 27 20.43 35.35 -63.53
CA TYR A 27 19.02 35.69 -63.68
C TYR A 27 18.79 36.87 -64.62
N LEU A 28 19.60 37.93 -64.53
CA LEU A 28 19.56 39.05 -65.46
C LEU A 28 19.91 38.61 -66.88
N SER A 29 20.90 37.72 -67.05
CA SER A 29 21.27 37.11 -68.32
C SER A 29 20.09 36.34 -68.95
N LEU A 30 19.40 35.53 -68.14
CA LEU A 30 18.24 34.75 -68.58
C LEU A 30 17.03 35.62 -68.97
N THR A 31 16.83 36.76 -68.30
CA THR A 31 15.66 37.63 -68.52
C THR A 31 15.86 38.70 -69.59
N SER A 32 17.08 39.20 -69.76
CA SER A 32 17.40 40.23 -70.76
C SER A 32 17.72 39.65 -72.14
N GLY A 33 18.06 38.36 -72.24
CA GLY A 33 18.42 37.71 -73.51
C GLY A 33 19.75 38.19 -74.11
N GLU A 34 20.42 39.15 -73.46
CA GLU A 34 21.78 39.58 -73.77
C GLU A 34 22.78 38.87 -72.86
N ALA A 35 23.97 38.56 -73.37
CA ALA A 35 25.06 38.03 -72.57
C ALA A 35 25.41 39.06 -71.47
N SER A 36 25.01 38.77 -70.23
CA SER A 36 25.11 39.69 -69.09
C SER A 36 26.47 40.39 -68.99
N SER A 37 26.44 41.73 -69.00
CA SER A 37 27.65 42.59 -69.00
C SER A 37 28.49 42.50 -67.72
N LEU A 38 27.92 42.00 -66.62
CA LEU A 38 28.58 41.91 -65.32
C LEU A 38 29.62 40.77 -65.28
N LEU A 39 29.36 39.64 -65.95
CA LEU A 39 30.36 38.58 -66.19
C LEU A 39 31.54 39.05 -67.05
N ARG A 40 31.33 40.05 -67.91
CA ARG A 40 32.38 40.63 -68.77
C ARG A 40 33.40 41.46 -67.98
N LEU A 41 33.00 42.01 -66.82
CA LEU A 41 33.88 42.78 -65.94
C LEU A 41 34.81 41.90 -65.08
N TYR A 42 34.48 40.63 -64.88
CA TYR A 42 35.30 39.74 -64.05
C TYR A 42 36.36 39.01 -64.88
N PRO A 43 37.62 38.92 -64.38
CA PRO A 43 38.71 38.21 -65.06
C PRO A 43 38.49 36.70 -65.22
N LEU A 44 37.37 36.16 -64.70
CA LEU A 44 36.96 34.76 -64.81
C LEU A 44 36.13 34.45 -66.07
N ASN A 45 35.85 35.45 -66.91
CA ASN A 45 35.02 35.31 -68.11
C ASN A 45 35.44 34.15 -69.03
N LYS A 46 36.75 33.88 -69.17
CA LYS A 46 37.29 32.80 -70.02
C LYS A 46 36.92 31.40 -69.53
N LEU A 47 36.70 31.23 -68.23
CA LEU A 47 36.39 29.92 -67.62
C LEU A 47 34.87 29.64 -67.60
N LEU A 48 34.06 30.70 -67.64
CA LEU A 48 32.60 30.66 -67.54
C LEU A 48 31.87 30.80 -68.88
N MET A 49 32.56 31.25 -69.95
CA MET A 49 31.96 31.47 -71.28
C MET A 49 31.44 30.21 -71.99
N SER A 50 31.79 29.01 -71.54
CA SER A 50 31.33 27.75 -72.14
C SER A 50 30.10 27.14 -71.44
N LEU A 51 29.64 27.73 -70.34
CA LEU A 51 28.52 27.19 -69.55
C LEU A 51 27.20 27.83 -69.98
N ASP A 52 26.19 27.00 -70.15
CA ASP A 52 24.83 27.43 -70.42
C ASP A 52 24.29 28.28 -69.25
N ALA A 53 23.54 29.34 -69.56
CA ALA A 53 23.07 30.31 -68.58
C ALA A 53 22.18 29.65 -67.50
N ILE A 54 21.41 28.63 -67.89
CA ILE A 54 20.57 27.84 -66.98
C ILE A 54 21.45 27.05 -66.01
N VAL A 55 22.47 26.36 -66.51
CA VAL A 55 23.41 25.57 -65.69
C VAL A 55 24.16 26.48 -64.70
N TYR A 56 24.58 27.67 -65.16
CA TYR A 56 25.25 28.66 -64.33
C TYR A 56 24.34 29.22 -63.22
N PHE A 57 23.09 29.52 -63.55
CA PHE A 57 22.08 29.94 -62.57
C PHE A 57 21.87 28.88 -61.49
N TRP A 58 21.61 27.63 -61.86
CA TRP A 58 21.37 26.56 -60.89
C TRP A 58 22.60 26.23 -60.04
N SER A 59 23.79 26.31 -60.64
CA SER A 59 25.06 26.06 -59.95
C SER A 59 25.36 27.14 -58.90
N SER A 60 25.20 28.42 -59.26
CA SER A 60 25.37 29.53 -58.30
C SER A 60 24.33 29.52 -57.19
N MET A 61 23.06 29.22 -57.53
CA MET A 61 21.98 29.11 -56.56
C MET A 61 22.22 27.97 -55.55
N SER A 62 22.63 26.80 -56.05
CA SER A 62 22.97 25.64 -55.19
C SER A 62 24.14 25.96 -54.26
N LEU A 63 25.16 26.65 -54.77
CA LEU A 63 26.32 27.05 -54.00
C LEU A 63 25.98 28.08 -52.91
N ALA A 64 25.08 29.03 -53.20
CA ALA A 64 24.59 29.98 -52.23
C ALA A 64 23.88 29.29 -51.06
N PHE A 65 22.99 28.33 -51.33
CA PHE A 65 22.32 27.55 -50.28
C PHE A 65 23.29 26.71 -49.45
N LEU A 66 24.29 26.10 -50.10
CA LEU A 66 25.29 25.29 -49.42
C LEU A 66 26.13 26.14 -48.46
N PHE A 67 26.65 27.29 -48.90
CA PHE A 67 27.42 28.18 -48.03
C PHE A 67 26.56 28.80 -46.93
N LEU A 68 25.31 29.14 -47.22
CA LEU A 68 24.37 29.62 -46.21
C LEU A 68 24.09 28.56 -45.14
N GLY A 69 23.89 27.30 -45.56
CA GLY A 69 23.70 26.16 -44.67
C GLY A 69 24.91 25.94 -43.75
N ILE A 70 26.11 25.91 -44.31
CA ILE A 70 27.36 25.78 -43.54
C ILE A 70 27.52 26.94 -42.55
N THR A 71 27.27 28.18 -42.99
CA THR A 71 27.34 29.37 -42.14
C THR A 71 26.36 29.25 -40.97
N SER A 72 25.14 28.79 -41.23
CA SER A 72 24.09 28.59 -40.23
C SER A 72 24.49 27.52 -39.22
N VAL A 73 25.05 26.40 -39.66
CA VAL A 73 25.56 25.34 -38.77
C VAL A 73 26.68 25.87 -37.88
N ILE A 74 27.67 26.58 -38.44
CA ILE A 74 28.79 27.14 -37.65
C ILE A 74 28.31 28.18 -36.64
N ALA A 75 27.37 29.04 -37.03
CA ALA A 75 26.78 30.04 -36.17
C ALA A 75 25.97 29.40 -35.02
N CYS A 76 25.19 28.37 -35.32
CA CYS A 76 24.28 27.72 -34.37
C CYS A 76 24.91 26.56 -33.58
N HIS A 77 26.12 26.11 -33.90
CA HIS A 77 26.76 24.99 -33.22
C HIS A 77 26.95 25.23 -31.70
N ASN A 78 27.24 26.46 -31.26
CA ASN A 78 27.43 26.75 -29.83
C ASN A 78 26.13 26.67 -29.01
N PRO A 79 25.03 27.35 -29.40
CA PRO A 79 23.79 27.28 -28.62
C PRO A 79 23.22 25.85 -28.59
N ILE A 80 23.30 25.10 -29.70
CA ILE A 80 22.77 23.73 -29.75
C ILE A 80 23.56 22.79 -28.83
N MET A 81 24.90 22.84 -28.85
CA MET A 81 25.73 22.02 -27.96
C MET A 81 25.49 22.35 -26.49
N SER A 82 25.26 23.63 -26.15
CA SER A 82 24.96 24.05 -24.78
C SER A 82 23.59 23.55 -24.29
N LEU A 83 22.60 23.49 -25.18
CA LEU A 83 21.29 22.94 -24.87
C LEU A 83 21.36 21.41 -24.72
N TYR A 84 22.10 20.74 -25.60
CA TYR A 84 22.31 19.30 -25.52
C TYR A 84 22.96 18.90 -24.19
N ASN A 85 24.07 19.56 -23.82
CA ASN A 85 24.74 19.27 -22.55
C ASN A 85 23.86 19.60 -21.35
N ARG A 86 23.11 20.71 -21.38
CA ARG A 86 22.19 21.05 -20.29
C ARG A 86 21.06 20.03 -20.13
N VAL A 87 20.55 19.49 -21.24
CA VAL A 87 19.54 18.42 -21.22
C VAL A 87 20.15 17.13 -20.68
N LEU A 88 21.35 16.77 -21.13
CA LEU A 88 22.06 15.59 -20.65
C LEU A 88 22.32 15.66 -19.14
N ASP A 89 22.88 16.78 -18.66
CA ASP A 89 23.13 17.00 -17.23
C ASP A 89 21.81 16.95 -16.45
N SER A 90 20.74 17.57 -16.95
CA SER A 90 19.44 17.54 -16.26
C SER A 90 18.83 16.14 -16.14
N VAL A 91 19.11 15.26 -17.10
CA VAL A 91 18.67 13.87 -17.07
C VAL A 91 19.51 13.07 -16.08
N GLU A 92 20.83 13.25 -16.09
CA GLU A 92 21.75 12.58 -15.15
C GLU A 92 21.48 12.98 -13.69
N PHE A 93 21.21 14.27 -13.42
CA PHE A 93 20.81 14.74 -12.10
C PHE A 93 19.47 14.14 -11.63
N ALA A 94 18.51 13.99 -12.55
CA ALA A 94 17.21 13.42 -12.22
C ALA A 94 17.30 11.91 -11.91
N GLU A 95 18.13 11.17 -12.62
CA GLU A 95 18.37 9.74 -12.35
C GLU A 95 19.05 9.53 -10.99
N GLU A 96 20.06 10.34 -10.63
CA GLU A 96 20.76 10.20 -9.36
C GLU A 96 19.87 10.52 -8.13
N GLU A 97 18.92 11.46 -8.27
CA GLU A 97 17.94 11.77 -7.22
C GLU A 97 16.91 10.65 -7.05
N VAL A 98 16.48 10.05 -8.17
CA VAL A 98 15.55 8.90 -8.14
C VAL A 98 16.22 7.67 -7.52
N ASP A 99 17.47 7.36 -7.87
CA ASP A 99 18.18 6.22 -7.29
C ASP A 99 18.36 6.35 -5.76
N LYS A 100 18.70 7.55 -5.27
CA LYS A 100 18.80 7.82 -3.82
C LYS A 100 17.45 7.69 -3.11
N ALA A 101 16.37 8.14 -3.74
CA ALA A 101 15.02 7.99 -3.19
C ALA A 101 14.59 6.52 -3.14
N VAL A 102 14.87 5.76 -4.20
CA VAL A 102 14.56 4.33 -4.31
C VAL A 102 15.35 3.51 -3.29
N GLU A 103 16.64 3.79 -3.09
CA GLU A 103 17.46 3.11 -2.09
C GLU A 103 16.98 3.39 -0.66
N SER A 104 16.58 4.64 -0.38
CA SER A 104 15.97 5.00 0.91
C SER A 104 14.63 4.30 1.13
N GLU A 105 13.79 4.20 0.10
CA GLU A 105 12.49 3.54 0.19
C GLU A 105 12.63 2.02 0.33
N ALA A 106 13.61 1.41 -0.36
CA ALA A 106 13.97 0.00 -0.19
C ALA A 106 14.45 -0.32 1.23
N GLY A 107 15.27 0.54 1.84
CA GLY A 107 15.69 0.39 3.23
C GLY A 107 14.54 0.48 4.24
N LEU A 108 13.59 1.38 4.00
CA LEU A 108 12.35 1.47 4.80
C LEU A 108 11.51 0.21 4.65
N LEU A 109 11.38 -0.31 3.42
CA LEU A 109 10.62 -1.54 3.15
C LEU A 109 11.23 -2.75 3.85
N ASP A 110 12.56 -2.86 3.88
CA ASP A 110 13.27 -3.94 4.58
C ASP A 110 13.03 -3.89 6.09
N MET A 111 13.05 -2.68 6.67
CA MET A 111 12.75 -2.48 8.09
C MET A 111 11.29 -2.84 8.45
N ILE A 112 10.34 -2.53 7.57
CA ILE A 112 8.94 -2.97 7.69
C ILE A 112 8.86 -4.49 7.63
N ASN A 113 9.52 -5.12 6.66
CA ASN A 113 9.51 -6.56 6.48
C ASN A 113 10.08 -7.29 7.70
N HIS A 114 11.19 -6.79 8.27
CA HIS A 114 11.75 -7.31 9.51
C HIS A 114 10.77 -7.18 10.68
N SER A 115 10.11 -6.03 10.82
CA SER A 115 9.13 -5.77 11.88
C SER A 115 7.90 -6.68 11.77
N LEU A 116 7.37 -6.89 10.56
CA LEU A 116 6.25 -7.81 10.30
C LEU A 116 6.64 -9.25 10.60
N THR A 117 7.85 -9.66 10.22
CA THR A 117 8.36 -11.01 10.50
C THR A 117 8.49 -11.24 12.00
N SER A 118 9.07 -10.28 12.74
CA SER A 118 9.15 -10.34 14.21
C SER A 118 7.77 -10.47 14.85
N ASN A 119 6.82 -9.61 14.46
CA ASN A 119 5.46 -9.63 14.99
C ASN A 119 4.75 -10.95 14.68
N SER A 120 5.03 -11.57 13.52
CA SER A 120 4.44 -12.87 13.17
C SER A 120 4.89 -13.98 14.13
N ILE A 121 6.16 -13.95 14.56
CA ILE A 121 6.73 -14.92 15.51
C ILE A 121 6.06 -14.74 16.88
N ASP A 122 5.94 -13.51 17.36
CA ASP A 122 5.30 -13.20 18.64
C ASP A 122 3.82 -13.61 18.64
N LEU A 123 3.10 -13.36 17.55
CA LEU A 123 1.70 -13.75 17.42
C LEU A 123 1.53 -15.27 17.42
N HIS A 124 2.48 -16.01 16.82
CA HIS A 124 2.54 -17.47 16.92
C HIS A 124 2.77 -17.95 18.36
N ALA A 125 3.64 -17.28 19.12
CA ALA A 125 3.86 -17.57 20.54
C ALA A 125 2.59 -17.31 21.37
N VAL A 126 1.93 -16.17 21.16
CA VAL A 126 0.65 -15.84 21.82
C VAL A 126 -0.43 -16.87 21.48
N LYS A 127 -0.53 -17.28 20.22
CA LYS A 127 -1.48 -18.33 19.78
C LYS A 127 -1.25 -19.66 20.50
N LYS A 128 0.02 -20.05 20.70
CA LYS A 128 0.38 -21.27 21.45
C LYS A 128 -0.04 -21.16 22.91
N ASN A 129 0.22 -20.02 23.55
CA ASN A 129 -0.18 -19.76 24.94
C ASN A 129 -1.70 -19.77 25.11
N LEU A 130 -2.44 -19.16 24.18
CA LEU A 130 -3.91 -19.15 24.20
C LEU A 130 -4.48 -20.56 24.05
N LYS A 131 -3.87 -21.42 23.23
CA LYS A 131 -4.27 -22.83 23.11
C LYS A 131 -4.07 -23.56 24.44
N SER A 132 -2.91 -23.41 25.07
CA SER A 132 -2.64 -24.02 26.38
C SER A 132 -3.61 -23.52 27.47
N LEU A 133 -3.91 -22.22 27.48
CA LEU A 133 -4.89 -21.63 28.39
C LEU A 133 -6.30 -22.18 28.16
N LYS A 134 -6.70 -22.32 26.89
CA LYS A 134 -8.00 -22.89 26.51
C LYS A 134 -8.12 -24.35 26.98
N ASP A 135 -7.07 -25.13 26.84
CA ASP A 135 -7.04 -26.52 27.32
C ASP A 135 -7.13 -26.58 28.84
N SER A 136 -6.42 -25.70 29.55
CA SER A 136 -6.50 -25.55 31.01
C SER A 136 -7.91 -25.15 31.48
N HIS A 137 -8.54 -24.18 30.81
CA HIS A 137 -9.91 -23.74 31.09
C HIS A 137 -10.91 -24.89 30.88
N ARG A 138 -10.76 -25.68 29.82
CA ARG A 138 -11.60 -26.87 29.59
C ARG A 138 -11.44 -27.90 30.71
N ASN A 139 -10.22 -28.13 31.17
CA ASN A 139 -9.97 -29.03 32.30
C ASN A 139 -10.64 -28.52 33.59
N LEU A 140 -10.49 -27.23 33.90
CA LEU A 140 -11.14 -26.60 35.05
C LEU A 140 -12.67 -26.70 34.96
N SER A 141 -13.24 -26.43 33.77
CA SER A 141 -14.68 -26.57 33.52
C SER A 141 -15.19 -27.99 33.78
N ASN A 142 -14.40 -29.01 33.42
CA ASN A 142 -14.75 -30.40 33.69
C ASN A 142 -14.72 -30.70 35.20
N GLU A 143 -13.70 -30.23 35.94
CA GLU A 143 -13.63 -30.42 37.39
C GLU A 143 -14.79 -29.70 38.11
N ILE A 144 -15.13 -28.48 37.70
CA ILE A 144 -16.30 -27.75 38.25
C ILE A 144 -17.58 -28.54 38.00
N SER A 145 -17.77 -29.08 36.80
CA SER A 145 -18.96 -29.89 36.46
C SER A 145 -19.04 -31.15 37.32
N ARG A 146 -17.89 -31.79 37.58
CA ARG A 146 -17.79 -32.97 38.45
C ARG A 146 -18.04 -32.61 39.92
N LEU A 147 -17.62 -31.43 40.37
CA LEU A 147 -17.89 -30.95 41.70
C LEU A 147 -19.38 -30.64 41.89
N ALA A 148 -20.00 -30.02 40.88
CA ALA A 148 -21.43 -29.72 40.86
C ALA A 148 -22.29 -30.99 40.94
N SER A 149 -21.94 -32.04 40.20
CA SER A 149 -22.66 -33.32 40.28
C SER A 149 -22.57 -33.95 41.67
N LYS A 150 -21.39 -33.88 42.31
CA LYS A 150 -21.20 -34.37 43.69
C LYS A 150 -21.99 -33.57 44.72
N MET A 151 -22.09 -32.25 44.55
CA MET A 151 -22.92 -31.41 45.41
C MET A 151 -24.40 -31.76 45.29
N GLY A 152 -24.92 -31.97 44.07
CA GLY A 152 -26.30 -32.41 43.87
C GLY A 152 -26.60 -33.78 44.48
N GLU A 153 -25.65 -34.72 44.41
CA GLU A 153 -25.77 -36.02 45.07
C GLU A 153 -25.85 -35.87 46.60
N LEU A 154 -24.98 -35.03 47.18
CA LEU A 154 -24.97 -34.76 48.62
C LEU A 154 -26.26 -34.08 49.09
N GLU A 155 -26.76 -33.10 48.32
CA GLU A 155 -27.99 -32.37 48.59
C GLU A 155 -29.21 -33.30 48.58
N SER A 156 -29.33 -34.15 47.55
CA SER A 156 -30.39 -35.17 47.49
C SER A 156 -30.32 -36.17 48.65
N GLY A 157 -29.10 -36.56 49.06
CA GLY A 157 -28.90 -37.45 50.20
C GLY A 157 -29.32 -36.83 51.53
N LEU A 158 -29.06 -35.53 51.70
CA LEU A 158 -29.49 -34.77 52.88
C LEU A 158 -31.02 -34.62 52.91
N GLU A 159 -31.65 -34.35 51.77
CA GLU A 159 -33.11 -34.21 51.65
C GLU A 159 -33.82 -35.53 52.00
N ILE A 160 -33.32 -36.67 51.50
CA ILE A 160 -33.83 -38.00 51.88
C ILE A 160 -33.63 -38.26 53.38
N GLY A 161 -32.50 -37.86 53.95
CA GLY A 161 -32.22 -37.99 55.38
C GLY A 161 -33.20 -37.18 56.24
N LEU A 162 -33.53 -35.96 55.81
CA LEU A 162 -34.49 -35.09 56.49
C LEU A 162 -35.91 -35.69 56.44
N GLN A 163 -36.34 -36.17 55.27
CA GLN A 163 -37.65 -36.83 55.12
C GLN A 163 -37.79 -38.06 56.01
N ARG A 164 -36.72 -38.86 56.17
CA ARG A 164 -36.73 -40.00 57.10
C ARG A 164 -36.85 -39.55 58.56
N LEU A 165 -36.12 -38.50 58.95
CA LEU A 165 -36.18 -37.96 60.30
C LEU A 165 -37.57 -37.39 60.61
N GLU A 166 -38.19 -36.71 59.63
CA GLU A 166 -39.55 -36.20 59.73
C GLU A 166 -40.58 -37.33 59.83
N ALA A 167 -40.40 -38.44 59.11
CA ALA A 167 -41.25 -39.62 59.23
C ALA A 167 -41.12 -40.32 60.61
N ASP A 168 -39.92 -40.36 61.19
CA ASP A 168 -39.69 -40.91 62.53
C ASP A 168 -40.27 -40.00 63.64
N LEU A 169 -40.35 -38.69 63.38
CA LEU A 169 -41.08 -37.72 64.20
C LEU A 169 -42.59 -37.82 63.91
N THR A 170 -43.18 -38.96 64.27
CA THR A 170 -44.63 -39.18 64.20
C THR A 170 -45.42 -37.96 64.73
N PRO A 171 -46.45 -37.48 64.02
CA PRO A 171 -47.26 -36.36 64.48
C PRO A 171 -47.86 -36.72 65.83
N GLY A 172 -47.69 -35.83 66.81
CA GLY A 172 -48.24 -36.03 68.15
C GLY A 172 -49.71 -36.42 68.07
N ARG A 173 -50.12 -37.43 68.85
CA ARG A 173 -51.53 -37.80 69.00
C ARG A 173 -52.28 -36.62 69.60
N LYS A 174 -53.44 -36.25 69.04
CA LYS A 174 -54.32 -35.29 69.73
C LYS A 174 -54.91 -35.96 70.96
N CYS A 175 -54.89 -35.23 72.08
CA CYS A 175 -55.59 -35.66 73.28
C CYS A 175 -57.09 -35.71 72.99
N PRO A 176 -57.80 -36.83 73.23
CA PRO A 176 -59.24 -36.92 72.96
C PRO A 176 -60.08 -36.05 73.90
N PHE A 177 -59.52 -35.58 75.02
CA PHE A 177 -60.22 -34.80 76.03
C PHE A 177 -60.10 -33.29 75.82
N CYS A 178 -58.91 -32.79 75.43
CA CYS A 178 -58.67 -31.35 75.26
C CYS A 178 -58.25 -30.93 73.84
N GLY A 179 -58.00 -31.88 72.94
CA GLY A 179 -57.62 -31.61 71.55
C GLY A 179 -56.15 -31.28 71.30
N GLU A 180 -55.35 -31.06 72.36
CA GLU A 180 -53.95 -30.65 72.24
C GLU A 180 -53.03 -31.78 71.74
N GLN A 181 -51.99 -31.48 70.96
CA GLN A 181 -51.04 -32.50 70.50
C GLN A 181 -50.14 -32.98 71.64
N VAL A 182 -50.04 -34.29 71.81
CA VAL A 182 -49.24 -34.94 72.84
C VAL A 182 -48.32 -35.96 72.18
N LEU A 183 -47.07 -36.05 72.63
CA LEU A 183 -46.15 -37.06 72.12
C LEU A 183 -46.64 -38.48 72.46
N PRO A 184 -46.41 -39.48 71.57
CA PRO A 184 -46.90 -40.85 71.75
C PRO A 184 -46.46 -41.50 73.07
N GLN A 185 -45.32 -41.10 73.63
CA GLN A 185 -44.78 -41.64 74.88
C GLN A 185 -45.52 -41.24 76.17
N PHE A 186 -46.40 -40.24 76.15
CA PHE A 186 -47.10 -39.81 77.37
C PHE A 186 -48.29 -40.73 77.69
N LYS A 187 -48.33 -41.22 78.94
CA LYS A 187 -49.45 -42.01 79.48
C LYS A 187 -50.59 -41.13 80.03
N VAL A 188 -50.30 -39.86 80.26
CA VAL A 188 -51.22 -38.85 80.81
C VAL A 188 -51.04 -37.58 80.00
N CYS A 189 -52.12 -36.91 79.62
CA CYS A 189 -52.03 -35.66 78.89
C CYS A 189 -51.42 -34.58 79.81
N PRO A 190 -50.32 -33.91 79.41
CA PRO A 190 -49.68 -32.88 80.23
C PRO A 190 -50.53 -31.61 80.35
N TYR A 191 -51.52 -31.42 79.47
CA TYR A 191 -52.34 -30.21 79.43
C TYR A 191 -53.62 -30.32 80.28
N CYS A 192 -54.32 -31.46 80.23
CA CYS A 192 -55.57 -31.66 80.97
C CYS A 192 -55.47 -32.67 82.13
N GLY A 193 -54.36 -33.39 82.28
CA GLY A 193 -54.17 -34.37 83.35
C GLY A 193 -54.91 -35.70 83.18
N GLU A 194 -55.65 -35.89 82.07
CA GLU A 194 -56.40 -37.11 81.80
C GLU A 194 -55.52 -38.27 81.34
N LYS A 195 -55.89 -39.50 81.74
CA LYS A 195 -55.17 -40.71 81.33
C LYS A 195 -55.42 -41.01 79.85
N LEU A 196 -54.34 -41.17 79.11
CA LEU A 196 -54.38 -41.48 77.69
C LEU A 196 -54.53 -43.00 77.50
N PRO A 197 -55.50 -43.48 76.71
CA PRO A 197 -55.71 -44.91 76.50
C PRO A 197 -54.51 -45.58 75.79
N TYR A 198 -54.22 -46.84 76.16
CA TYR A 198 -53.17 -47.71 75.62
C TYR A 198 -53.77 -49.11 75.33
N PRO A 199 -53.53 -49.80 74.18
CA PRO A 199 -52.94 -49.35 72.91
C PRO A 199 -53.70 -49.73 71.60
N LEU A 200 -53.20 -49.16 70.48
CA LEU A 200 -53.34 -49.56 69.06
C LEU A 200 -54.74 -49.70 68.44
N ILE A 201 -55.30 -48.61 67.91
CA ILE A 201 -55.94 -48.61 66.58
C ILE A 201 -55.68 -47.22 65.94
N GLN A 202 -54.91 -47.19 64.85
CA GLN A 202 -55.02 -46.13 63.86
C GLN A 202 -56.44 -46.22 63.31
N VAL A 203 -57.33 -45.34 63.76
CA VAL A 203 -58.61 -45.18 63.08
C VAL A 203 -58.32 -44.26 61.89
N GLU A 204 -57.91 -44.87 60.78
CA GLU A 204 -58.21 -44.33 59.45
C GLU A 204 -59.73 -44.18 59.38
N ASN A 205 -60.22 -42.95 59.17
CA ASN A 205 -61.61 -42.71 58.83
C ASN A 205 -61.67 -41.80 57.60
N LEU A 206 -62.53 -42.25 56.69
CA LEU A 206 -63.14 -41.60 55.52
C LEU A 206 -63.02 -40.07 55.43
#